data_AF-A0A4S0GDN4-F1
#
_entry.id   AF-A0A4S0GDN4-F1
#
_cell.length_a   1.000
_cell.length_b   1.000
_cell.length_c   1.000
_cell.angle_alpha   90.00
_cell.angle_beta   90.00
_cell.angle_gamma   90.00
#
_symmetry.space_group_name_H-M   'P 1'
#
loop_
_entity.id
_entity.type
_entity.pdbx_description
1 polymer ?
#
loop_
_entity_poly.entity_id
_entity_poly.type
_entity_poly.pdbx_seq_one_letter_code
_entity_poly.pdbx_strand_id
1 'polypeptide(L)'
;MNDKIKGEARRKIILDGYVNNEPLKDIAAKIGCSLGSLKVSASKLGCTRTPKEAADFRRGFHIPENKRRDYYQLMISGQYRSRECAQILGIFVAQS
;
A
#
# COMPACT_ATOMS: atom_id res chain seq x y z
N MET A 1 -16.09 30.63 -12.31
CA MET A 1 -14.80 30.16 -11.76
C MET A 1 -15.04 29.74 -10.31
N ASN A 2 -15.22 28.45 -9.98
CA ASN A 2 -15.12 27.96 -8.58
C ASN A 2 -15.12 26.44 -8.39
N ASP A 3 -15.47 25.61 -9.39
CA ASP A 3 -15.43 24.15 -9.22
C ASP A 3 -14.05 23.52 -9.46
N LYS A 4 -13.23 24.11 -10.33
CA LYS A 4 -11.86 23.62 -10.62
C LYS A 4 -10.95 23.68 -9.38
N ILE A 5 -11.09 24.72 -8.54
CA ILE A 5 -10.23 24.95 -7.37
C ILE A 5 -10.51 23.93 -6.26
N LYS A 6 -11.78 23.53 -6.05
CA LYS A 6 -12.13 22.44 -5.13
C LYS A 6 -11.61 21.08 -5.64
N GLY A 7 -11.63 20.88 -6.96
CA GLY A 7 -11.10 19.66 -7.59
C GLY A 7 -9.60 19.48 -7.40
N GLU A 8 -8.82 20.55 -7.53
CA GLU A 8 -7.37 20.50 -7.33
C GLU A 8 -6.98 20.25 -5.87
N ALA A 9 -7.64 20.91 -4.91
CA ALA A 9 -7.41 20.67 -3.49
C ALA A 9 -7.70 19.20 -3.11
N ARG A 10 -8.82 18.65 -3.63
CA ARG A 10 -9.16 17.24 -3.45
C ARG A 10 -8.12 16.31 -4.08
N ARG A 11 -7.66 16.62 -5.29
CA ARG A 11 -6.61 15.84 -5.99
C ARG A 11 -5.33 15.79 -5.17
N LYS A 12 -4.90 16.93 -4.63
CA LYS A 12 -3.68 17.03 -3.81
C LYS A 12 -3.79 16.18 -2.54
N ILE A 13 -4.90 16.26 -1.81
CA ILE A 13 -5.13 15.44 -0.60
C ILE A 13 -5.06 13.94 -0.91
N ILE A 14 -5.62 13.50 -2.04
CA ILE A 14 -5.56 12.10 -2.45
C ILE A 14 -4.13 11.69 -2.78
N LEU A 15 -3.39 12.50 -3.55
CA LEU A 15 -2.01 12.20 -3.91
C LEU A 15 -1.11 12.13 -2.67
N ASP A 16 -1.18 13.13 -1.80
CA ASP A 16 -0.36 13.21 -0.59
C ASP A 16 -0.67 12.03 0.35
N GLY A 17 -1.95 11.68 0.53
CA GLY A 17 -2.34 10.54 1.36
C GLY A 17 -1.82 9.20 0.84
N TYR A 18 -1.82 8.98 -0.48
CA TYR A 18 -1.26 7.76 -1.08
C TYR A 18 0.27 7.72 -1.02
N VAL A 19 0.96 8.85 -1.22
CA VAL A 19 2.42 8.96 -1.10
C VAL A 19 2.88 8.69 0.34
N ASN A 20 2.15 9.22 1.33
CA ASN A 20 2.47 9.04 2.75
C ASN A 20 1.98 7.70 3.34
N ASN A 21 1.42 6.80 2.53
CA ASN A 21 0.80 5.54 2.97
C ASN A 21 -0.25 5.73 4.09
N GLU A 22 -1.02 6.82 4.07
CA GLU A 22 -2.09 7.04 5.02
C GLU A 22 -3.20 5.98 4.89
N PRO A 23 -3.90 5.60 5.97
CA PRO A 23 -5.05 4.72 5.88
C PRO A 23 -6.12 5.30 4.95
N LEU A 24 -6.63 4.47 4.01
CA LEU A 24 -7.63 4.93 3.03
C LEU A 24 -8.89 5.52 3.67
N LYS A 25 -9.25 5.06 4.88
CA LYS A 25 -10.37 5.59 5.66
C LYS A 25 -10.15 7.05 6.05
N ASP A 26 -8.93 7.41 6.41
CA ASP A 26 -8.57 8.75 6.88
C ASP A 26 -8.50 9.72 5.70
N ILE A 27 -7.93 9.28 4.57
CA ILE A 27 -7.95 10.05 3.31
C ILE A 27 -9.40 10.33 2.87
N ALA A 28 -10.27 9.32 2.94
CA ALA A 28 -11.68 9.45 2.58
C ALA A 28 -12.44 10.41 3.51
N ALA A 29 -12.14 10.38 4.80
CA ALA A 29 -12.69 11.32 5.78
C ALA A 29 -12.23 12.77 5.52
N LYS A 30 -10.94 13.00 5.22
CA LYS A 30 -10.38 14.33 4.91
C LYS A 30 -11.06 15.01 3.72
N ILE A 31 -11.50 14.23 2.72
CA ILE A 31 -12.20 14.75 1.54
C ILE A 31 -13.74 14.62 1.65
N GLY A 32 -14.25 14.08 2.75
CA GLY A 32 -15.68 13.90 3.00
C GLY A 32 -16.38 12.98 1.99
N CYS A 33 -15.77 11.85 1.59
CA CYS A 33 -16.39 10.92 0.66
C CYS A 33 -16.29 9.45 1.10
N SER A 34 -17.02 8.58 0.40
CA SER A 34 -16.92 7.13 0.61
C SER A 34 -15.57 6.56 0.14
N LEU A 35 -15.18 5.40 0.67
CA LEU A 35 -14.00 4.65 0.21
C LEU A 35 -14.10 4.27 -1.28
N GLY A 36 -15.29 3.91 -1.76
CA GLY A 36 -15.52 3.57 -3.16
C GLY A 36 -15.24 4.78 -4.07
N SER A 37 -15.77 5.94 -3.70
CA SER A 37 -15.53 7.20 -4.42
C SER A 37 -14.05 7.58 -4.41
N LEU A 38 -13.36 7.44 -3.27
CA LEU A 38 -11.91 7.68 -3.17
C LEU A 38 -11.12 6.78 -4.14
N LYS A 39 -11.40 5.48 -4.17
CA LYS A 39 -10.71 4.53 -5.05
C LYS A 39 -10.90 4.85 -6.53
N VAL A 40 -12.12 5.24 -6.93
CA VAL A 40 -12.40 5.66 -8.31
C VAL A 40 -11.62 6.92 -8.67
N SER A 41 -11.60 7.92 -7.77
CA SER A 41 -10.80 9.14 -7.97
C SER A 41 -9.31 8.83 -8.05
N ALA A 42 -8.76 8.06 -7.11
CA ALA A 42 -7.35 7.69 -7.09
C ALA A 42 -6.93 6.91 -8.35
N SER A 43 -7.80 6.02 -8.86
CA SER A 43 -7.58 5.29 -10.12
C SER A 43 -7.53 6.24 -11.32
N LYS A 44 -8.48 7.19 -11.44
CA LYS A 44 -8.46 8.23 -12.49
C LYS A 44 -7.23 9.14 -12.40
N LEU A 45 -6.68 9.31 -11.20
CA LEU A 45 -5.47 10.10 -10.96
C LEU A 45 -4.18 9.34 -11.24
N GLY A 46 -4.24 8.03 -11.49
CA GLY A 46 -3.06 7.19 -11.71
C GLY A 46 -2.19 7.00 -10.47
N CYS A 47 -2.70 7.34 -9.28
CA CYS A 47 -1.96 7.23 -8.01
C CYS A 47 -2.27 5.95 -7.24
N THR A 48 -3.11 5.07 -7.81
CA THR A 48 -3.26 3.69 -7.36
C THR A 48 -2.18 2.83 -7.97
N ARG A 49 -1.66 1.87 -7.18
CA ARG A 49 -0.82 0.78 -7.70
C ARG A 49 -1.51 0.10 -8.88
N THR A 50 -0.78 -0.13 -9.95
CA THR A 50 -1.22 -0.98 -11.07
C THR A 50 -1.60 -2.38 -10.54
N PRO A 51 -2.43 -3.16 -11.24
CA PRO A 51 -2.72 -4.54 -10.85
C PRO A 51 -1.45 -5.37 -10.60
N LYS A 52 -0.39 -5.12 -11.38
CA LYS A 52 0.93 -5.73 -11.21
C LYS A 52 1.59 -5.30 -9.90
N GLU A 53 1.71 -4.01 -9.62
CA GLU A 53 2.30 -3.51 -8.37
C GLU A 53 1.46 -3.87 -7.13
N ALA A 54 0.13 -3.95 -7.27
CA ALA A 54 -0.75 -4.40 -6.21
C ALA A 54 -0.62 -5.91 -5.97
N ALA A 55 -0.34 -6.70 -7.02
CA ALA A 55 -0.01 -8.11 -6.92
C ALA A 55 1.39 -8.30 -6.31
N ASP A 56 2.38 -7.49 -6.71
CA ASP A 56 3.75 -7.52 -6.19
C ASP A 56 3.82 -7.05 -4.73
N PHE A 57 2.99 -6.09 -4.34
CA PHE A 57 2.81 -5.67 -2.95
C PHE A 57 2.10 -6.73 -2.11
N ARG A 58 1.06 -7.39 -2.65
CA ARG A 58 0.40 -8.54 -2.00
C ARG A 58 1.30 -9.77 -1.92
N ARG A 59 2.20 -9.91 -2.88
CA ARG A 59 3.30 -10.87 -2.91
C ARG A 59 4.53 -10.36 -2.17
N GLY A 60 4.39 -9.30 -1.36
CA GLY A 60 5.47 -8.52 -0.76
C GLY A 60 6.74 -9.34 -0.58
N PHE A 61 7.81 -8.87 -1.25
CA PHE A 61 9.10 -9.55 -1.45
C PHE A 61 9.00 -10.95 -2.09
N HIS A 62 9.74 -11.15 -3.18
CA HIS A 62 9.89 -12.50 -3.75
C HIS A 62 10.63 -13.38 -2.74
N ILE A 63 9.98 -14.41 -2.21
CA ILE A 63 10.60 -15.41 -1.35
C ILE A 63 11.35 -16.40 -2.25
N PRO A 64 12.68 -16.43 -2.22
CA PRO A 64 13.48 -17.37 -2.99
C PRO A 64 13.09 -18.81 -2.65
N GLU A 65 13.09 -19.70 -3.63
CA GLU A 65 12.61 -21.08 -3.49
C GLU A 65 13.34 -21.84 -2.36
N ASN A 66 14.64 -21.58 -2.23
CA ASN A 66 15.51 -22.11 -1.18
C ASN A 66 15.22 -21.58 0.23
N LYS A 67 14.42 -20.51 0.37
CA LYS A 67 14.05 -19.90 1.67
C LYS A 67 12.55 -20.01 1.99
N ARG A 68 11.74 -20.60 1.10
CA ARG A 68 10.29 -20.73 1.29
C ARG A 68 9.92 -21.56 2.51
N ARG A 69 10.59 -22.70 2.72
CA ARG A 69 10.30 -23.61 3.83
C ARG A 69 10.50 -22.90 5.17
N ASP A 70 11.63 -22.21 5.32
CA ASP A 70 11.97 -21.48 6.54
C ASP A 70 11.03 -20.30 6.77
N TYR A 71 10.63 -19.60 5.70
CA TYR A 71 9.66 -18.50 5.76
C TYR A 71 8.30 -18.98 6.30
N TYR A 72 7.77 -20.08 5.77
CA TYR A 72 6.49 -20.62 6.24
C TYR A 72 6.57 -21.19 7.65
N GLN A 73 7.69 -21.81 8.05
CA GLN A 73 7.87 -22.24 9.44
C GLN A 73 7.85 -21.06 10.41
N LEU A 74 8.51 -19.95 10.08
CA LEU A 74 8.47 -18.72 10.90
C LEU A 74 7.06 -18.13 10.97
N MET A 75 6.31 -18.11 9.87
CA MET A 75 4.92 -17.65 9.84
C MET A 75 3.99 -18.55 10.68
N ILE A 76 4.14 -19.88 10.60
CA ILE A 76 3.31 -20.87 11.34
C ILE A 76 3.58 -20.79 12.84
N SER A 77 4.82 -20.52 13.25
CA SER A 77 5.17 -20.32 14.66
C SER A 77 4.44 -19.13 15.30
N GLY A 78 3.83 -18.25 14.49
CA GLY A 78 2.98 -17.14 14.93
C GLY A 78 3.73 -15.99 15.62
N GLN A 79 5.06 -16.10 15.73
CA GLN A 79 5.89 -15.15 16.48
C GLN A 79 6.32 -13.92 15.66
N TYR A 80 6.22 -13.97 14.32
CA TYR A 80 6.77 -12.95 13.44
C TYR A 80 5.80 -12.58 12.31
N ARG A 81 5.69 -11.28 12.00
CA ARG A 81 4.94 -10.76 10.84
C ARG A 81 5.72 -11.02 9.55
N SER A 82 5.03 -11.02 8.41
CA SER A 82 5.59 -11.30 7.07
C SER A 82 6.90 -10.56 6.78
N ARG A 83 6.98 -9.27 7.16
CA ARG A 83 8.17 -8.43 6.97
C ARG A 83 9.35 -8.84 7.86
N GLU A 84 9.06 -9.25 9.10
CA GLU A 84 10.06 -9.71 10.07
C GLU A 84 10.65 -11.06 9.63
N CYS A 85 9.81 -11.98 9.14
CA CYS A 85 10.26 -13.23 8.52
C CYS A 85 11.20 -12.96 7.32
N ALA A 86 10.87 -11.98 6.48
CA ALA A 86 11.69 -11.60 5.34
C ALA A 86 13.03 -10.98 5.73
N GLN A 87 13.08 -10.23 6.84
CA GLN A 87 14.32 -9.67 7.38
C GLN A 87 15.21 -10.73 8.02
N ILE A 88 14.63 -11.63 8.83
CA ILE A 88 15.34 -12.75 9.46
C ILE A 88 15.99 -13.64 8.39
N LEU A 89 15.29 -13.87 7.28
CA LEU A 89 15.80 -14.68 6.17
C LEU A 89 16.68 -13.90 5.20
N GLY A 90 16.95 -12.62 5.44
CA GLY A 90 17.74 -11.76 4.55
C GLY A 90 17.15 -11.67 3.13
N ILE A 91 15.83 -11.80 3.00
CA ILE A 91 15.07 -11.63 1.74
C ILE A 91 14.79 -10.15 1.53
N PHE A 92 14.62 -9.40 2.63
CA PHE A 92 14.35 -7.98 2.61
C PHE A 92 15.30 -7.26 3.57
N VAL A 93 16.05 -6.29 3.05
CA VAL A 93 16.82 -5.36 3.88
C VAL A 93 15.94 -4.15 4.14
N ALA A 94 15.58 -3.89 5.40
CA ALA A 94 14.99 -2.60 5.73
C ALA A 94 16.07 -1.54 5.59
N GLN A 95 15.94 -0.67 4.58
CA GLN A 95 16.70 0.58 4.59
C GLN A 95 16.17 1.40 5.77
N SER A 96 17.11 1.78 6.65
CA SER A 96 16.90 2.66 7.81
C SER A 96 16.74 4.11 7.35
#